data_AF-A0A968PJ58-F1
#
_entry.id   AF-A0A968PJ58-F1
#
_cell.length_a   1.000
_cell.length_b   1.000
_cell.length_c   1.000
_cell.angle_alpha   90.00
_cell.angle_beta   90.00
_cell.angle_gamma   90.00
#
_symmetry.space_group_name_H-M   'P 1'
#
loop_
_entity.id
_entity.type
_entity.pdbx_description
1 polymer ?
#
loop_
_entity_poly.entity_id
_entity_poly.type
_entity_poly.pdbx_seq_one_letter_code
_entity_poly.pdbx_strand_id
1 'polypeptide(L)' 'MGRARDPLAAIGWFRRASDQRDAQAQLNLGLLYYKGDGVARDYAQARGFLDLAARNGSARERTEAPGAALPF' A
#
# COMPACT_ATOMS: atom_id res chain seq x y z
N MET A 1 -23.70 -1.85 -8.02
CA MET A 1 -22.66 -2.84 -8.32
C MET A 1 -21.55 -2.69 -7.29
N GLY A 2 -21.42 -3.65 -6.38
CA GLY A 2 -20.36 -3.63 -5.37
C GLY A 2 -19.03 -3.86 -6.06
N ARG A 3 -18.16 -2.84 -6.09
CA ARG A 3 -16.74 -3.04 -6.42
C ARG A 3 -16.16 -3.88 -5.29
N ALA A 4 -16.18 -5.20 -5.49
CA ALA A 4 -15.35 -6.12 -4.73
C ALA A 4 -13.93 -5.58 -4.89
N ARG A 5 -13.45 -4.93 -3.83
CA ARG A 5 -12.05 -4.56 -3.72
C ARG A 5 -11.34 -5.90 -3.67
N ASP A 6 -10.89 -6.42 -4.80
CA ASP A 6 -10.09 -7.64 -4.84
C ASP A 6 -8.74 -7.32 -4.20
N PRO A 7 -8.52 -7.72 -2.93
CA PRO A 7 -7.29 -7.38 -2.23
C PRO A 7 -6.06 -7.96 -2.94
N LEU A 8 -6.23 -9.10 -3.62
CA LEU A 8 -5.22 -9.75 -4.45
C LEU A 8 -4.79 -8.87 -5.63
N ALA A 9 -5.73 -8.20 -6.29
CA ALA A 9 -5.41 -7.28 -7.38
C ALA A 9 -4.63 -6.07 -6.85
N ALA A 10 -5.03 -5.54 -5.69
CA ALA A 10 -4.34 -4.42 -5.04
C ALA A 10 -2.88 -4.74 -4.71
N ILE A 11 -2.59 -5.97 -4.25
CA ILE A 11 -1.22 -6.43 -3.96
C ILE A 11 -0.33 -6.37 -5.21
N GLY A 12 -0.83 -6.82 -6.36
CA GLY A 12 -0.08 -6.75 -7.62
C GLY A 12 0.27 -5.32 -8.03
N TRP A 13 -0.70 -4.40 -7.88
CA TRP A 13 -0.49 -2.97 -8.14
C TRP A 13 0.51 -2.34 -7.18
N PHE A 14 0.35 -2.58 -5.88
CA PHE A 14 1.25 -2.03 -4.86
C PHE A 14 2.65 -2.63 -4.94
N ARG A 15 2.80 -3.87 -5.40
CA ARG A 15 4.12 -4.49 -5.59
C ARG A 15 4.89 -3.84 -6.74
N ARG A 16 4.21 -3.53 -7.85
CA ARG A 16 4.81 -2.73 -8.94
C ARG A 16 5.13 -1.30 -8.51
N ALA A 17 4.32 -0.68 -7.67
CA ALA A 17 4.60 0.66 -7.16
C ALA A 17 5.68 0.67 -6.07
N SER A 18 5.80 -0.39 -5.26
CA SER A 18 6.92 -0.57 -4.32
C SER A 18 8.26 -0.70 -5.02
N ASP A 19 8.29 -1.29 -6.21
CA ASP A 19 9.49 -1.36 -7.06
C ASP A 19 9.96 0.05 -7.48
N GLN A 20 9.02 0.97 -7.68
CA GLN A 20 9.28 2.39 -7.93
C GLN A 20 9.62 3.19 -6.66
N ARG A 21 9.89 2.50 -5.53
CA ARG A 21 10.14 3.10 -4.21
C ARG A 21 9.01 4.01 -3.71
N ASP A 22 7.78 3.72 -4.13
CA ASP A 22 6.62 4.46 -3.68
C ASP A 22 6.27 4.11 -2.23
N ALA A 23 6.53 5.05 -1.32
CA ALA A 23 6.26 4.88 0.11
C ALA A 23 4.78 4.58 0.42
N GLN A 24 3.84 5.12 -0.37
CA GLN A 24 2.41 4.85 -0.17
C GLN A 24 2.04 3.42 -0.57
N ALA A 25 2.69 2.89 -1.61
CA ALA A 25 2.49 1.50 -2.03
C ALA A 25 3.06 0.51 -1.01
N GLN A 26 4.24 0.80 -0.48
CA GLN A 26 4.86 0.00 0.59
C GLN A 26 4.00 0.02 1.86
N LEU A 27 3.46 1.18 2.23
CA LEU A 27 2.56 1.31 3.39
C LEU A 27 1.27 0.49 3.20
N ASN A 28 0.64 0.56 2.02
CA ASN A 28 -0.58 -0.19 1.72
C ASN A 28 -0.35 -1.70 1.67
N LEU A 29 0.79 -2.16 1.12
CA LEU A 29 1.21 -3.57 1.21
C LEU A 29 1.37 -4.00 2.66
N GLY A 30 2.05 -3.20 3.47
CA GLY A 30 2.21 -3.49 4.89
C GLY A 30 0.87 -3.63 5.60
N LEU A 31 -0.07 -2.73 5.33
CA LEU A 31 -1.43 -2.78 5.88
C LEU A 31 -2.24 -3.99 5.39
N LEU A 32 -2.06 -4.43 4.14
CA LEU A 32 -2.71 -5.64 3.60
C LEU A 32 -2.23 -6.90 4.34
N TYR A 33 -0.92 -7.08 4.51
CA TYR A 33 -0.36 -8.18 5.29
C TYR A 33 -0.73 -8.09 6.78
N TYR A 34 -0.86 -6.88 7.33
CA TYR A 34 -1.29 -6.67 8.71
C TYR A 34 -2.76 -7.05 8.93
N LYS A 35 -3.64 -6.67 7.99
CA LYS A 35 -5.07 -6.98 8.06
C LYS A 35 -5.38 -8.44 7.67
N GLY A 36 -4.56 -9.05 6.83
CA GLY A 36 -4.82 -10.37 6.26
C GLY A 36 -5.98 -10.35 5.26
N ASP A 37 -6.18 -9.21 4.60
CA ASP A 37 -7.21 -9.01 3.59
C ASP A 37 -6.62 -9.50 2.26
N GLY A 38 -7.03 -10.69 1.80
CA GLY A 38 -6.53 -11.30 0.56
C GLY A 38 -5.20 -12.06 0.64
N VAL A 39 -4.46 -11.94 1.73
CA VAL A 39 -3.22 -12.70 1.99
C VAL A 39 -3.19 -13.25 3.39
N ALA A 40 -2.38 -14.29 3.60
CA ALA A 40 -2.05 -14.74 4.95
C ALA A 40 -1.49 -13.58 5.77
N ARG A 41 -2.00 -13.45 6.99
CA ARG A 41 -1.62 -12.38 7.90
C ARG A 41 -0.16 -12.56 8.29
N ASP A 42 0.69 -11.64 7.87
CA ASP A 42 2.14 -11.73 8.09
C ASP A 42 2.66 -10.42 8.66
N TYR A 43 2.76 -10.37 9.98
CA TYR A 43 3.22 -9.20 10.72
C TYR A 43 4.70 -8.90 10.46
N ALA A 44 5.51 -9.92 10.14
CA ALA A 44 6.93 -9.74 9.86
C ALA A 44 7.11 -9.04 8.51
N GLN A 45 6.42 -9.52 7.46
CA GLN A 45 6.39 -8.82 6.17
C GLN A 45 5.78 -7.43 6.31
N ALA A 46 4.65 -7.30 7.01
CA ALA A 46 3.98 -6.01 7.20
C ALA A 46 4.91 -4.96 7.79
N ARG A 47 5.64 -5.33 8.84
CA ARG A 47 6.60 -4.45 9.52
C ARG A 47 7.79 -4.09 8.65
N GLY A 48 8.29 -5.02 7.83
CA GLY A 48 9.33 -4.74 6.84
C GLY A 48 8.89 -3.73 5.78
N PHE A 49 7.67 -3.88 5.26
CA PHE A 49 7.10 -2.91 4.31
C PHE A 49 6.85 -1.54 4.94
N LEU A 50 6.36 -1.48 6.18
CA LEU A 50 6.19 -0.23 6.94
C LEU A 50 7.52 0.48 7.20
N ASP A 51 8.57 -0.27 7.55
CA ASP A 51 9.92 0.28 7.76
C ASP A 51 10.52 0.81 6.45
N LEU A 52 10.37 0.07 5.35
CA LEU A 52 10.75 0.53 4.01
C LEU A 52 9.98 1.79 3.59
N ALA A 53 8.67 1.84 3.86
CA ALA A 53 7.84 3.02 3.60
C ALA A 53 8.31 4.23 4.41
N ALA A 54 8.66 4.04 5.69
CA ALA A 54 9.18 5.11 6.53
C ALA A 54 10.55 5.62 6.02
N ARG A 55 11.41 4.71 5.54
CA ARG A 55 12.72 5.04 4.96
C ARG A 55 12.63 5.76 3.62
N ASN A 56 11.70 5.34 2.75
CA ASN A 56 11.49 5.95 1.43
C ASN A 56 10.57 7.18 1.49
N GLY A 57 9.74 7.28 2.54
CA GLY A 57 8.78 8.36 2.77
C GLY A 57 9.41 9.72 2.99
N SER A 58 10.71 9.77 3.29
CA SER A 58 11.48 11.01 3.38
C SER A 58 11.72 11.69 2.02
N ALA A 59 11.40 11.03 0.89
CA ALA A 59 11.61 11.58 -0.46
C ALA A 59 10.33 12.12 -1.14
N ARG A 60 9.18 12.14 -0.47
CA ARG A 60 7.94 12.74 -1.00
C ARG A 60 7.45 13.90 -0.13
N GLU A 61 8.24 14.96 -0.10
CA GLU A 61 7.84 16.30 0.32
C GLU A 61 7.27 17.15 -0.84
N ARG A 62 6.46 16.58 -1.73
CA ARG A 62 5.69 17.43 -2.64
C ARG A 62 4.34 16.81 -2.94
N THR A 63 3.31 17.49 -2.42
CA THR A 63 1.97 17.66 -3.00
C THR A 63 1.17 16.35 -3.15
N GLU A 64 0.03 16.11 -2.50
CA GLU A 64 -1.10 16.99 -2.24
C GLU A 64 -1.87 16.49 -1.00
N ALA A 65 -2.25 17.45 -0.15
CA ALA A 65 -3.32 17.28 0.82
C ALA A 65 -4.69 17.23 0.10
N PRO A 66 -5.79 16.92 0.80
CA PRO A 66 -6.88 16.03 0.40
C PRO A 66 -7.80 16.54 -0.74
N GLY A 67 -7.99 15.74 -1.79
CA GLY A 67 -9.00 16.09 -2.81
C GLY A 67 -9.07 15.20 -4.05
N ALA A 68 -9.41 13.92 -3.92
CA ALA A 68 -10.04 13.15 -5.02
C ALA A 68 -10.63 11.87 -4.42
N ALA A 69 -11.88 11.89 -3.97
CA ALA A 69 -13.00 11.43 -4.78
C ALA A 69 -12.63 10.16 -5.57
N LEU A 70 -13.07 9.01 -5.05
CA LEU A 70 -13.33 7.84 -5.89
C LEU A 70 -14.60 8.15 -6.69
N PRO A 71 -14.58 8.30 -8.03
CA PRO A 71 -15.78 8.05 -8.81
C PRO A 71 -15.89 6.57 -9.19
N PHE A 72 -17.15 6.16 -9.33
CA PHE A 72 -17.68 4.81 -9.45
C PHE A 72 -17.37 4.10 -10.77
#